data_AF-A0A955SKR8-F1
#
_entry.id   AF-A0A955SKR8-F1
#
_cell.length_a   1.000
_cell.length_b   1.000
_cell.length_c   1.000
_cell.angle_alpha   90.00
_cell.angle_beta   90.00
_cell.angle_gamma   90.00
#
_symmetry.space_group_name_H-M   'P 1'
#
loop_
_entity.id
_entity.type
_entity.pdbx_description
1 polymer ?
#
loop_
_entity_poly.entity_id
_entity_poly.type
_entity_poly.pdbx_seq_one_letter_code
_entity_poly.pdbx_strand_id
1 'polypeptide(L)'
;MSDARWYLIHSKGRQEGMAELNLRRLGVEIFCPRLRGVKPTPRKTQGKGEVLFPGYFFVRVDMTTEYRKVTYAHGVLRVVKFGAAPAVVEDEIIDSIKERVHNG
;
A
#
# COMPACT_ATOMS: atom_id res chain seq x y z
N MET A 1 12.69 20.28 5.67
CA MET A 1 13.20 18.92 5.42
C MET A 1 12.05 17.99 5.69
N SER A 2 11.58 17.25 4.69
CA SER A 2 10.44 16.34 4.84
C SER A 2 10.94 15.02 5.41
N ASP A 3 10.50 14.62 6.61
CA ASP A 3 10.86 13.34 7.25
C ASP A 3 9.92 12.23 6.77
N ALA A 4 9.79 12.12 5.44
CA ALA A 4 8.84 11.21 4.82
C ALA A 4 9.37 9.77 4.90
N ARG A 5 8.63 8.90 5.59
CA ARG A 5 8.98 7.49 5.81
C ARG A 5 7.92 6.58 5.23
N TRP A 6 8.26 5.31 5.02
CA TRP A 6 7.27 4.33 4.62
C TRP A 6 6.45 3.85 5.79
N TYR A 7 5.14 3.74 5.56
CA TYR A 7 4.17 3.22 6.51
C TYR A 7 3.33 2.14 5.87
N LEU A 8 2.97 1.15 6.68
CA LEU A 8 2.06 0.07 6.27
C LEU A 8 0.60 0.52 6.46
N ILE A 9 -0.20 0.41 5.41
CA ILE A 9 -1.61 0.75 5.39
C ILE A 9 -2.46 -0.49 5.19
N HIS A 10 -3.55 -0.58 5.95
CA HIS A 10 -4.61 -1.56 5.75
C HIS A 10 -5.75 -0.87 4.99
N SER A 11 -6.11 -1.40 3.82
CA SER A 11 -7.23 -0.96 3.01
C SER A 11 -8.53 -1.58 3.50
N LYS A 12 -9.66 -0.99 3.07
CA LYS A 12 -10.94 -1.70 3.11
C LYS A 12 -10.87 -2.91 2.18
N GLY A 13 -11.51 -4.01 2.55
CA GLY A 13 -11.41 -5.29 1.83
C GLY A 13 -11.67 -5.11 0.34
N ARG A 14 -10.73 -5.58 -0.51
CA ARG A 14 -10.79 -5.51 -1.98
C ARG A 14 -10.77 -4.10 -2.60
N GLN A 15 -10.54 -3.05 -1.81
CA GLN A 15 -10.47 -1.64 -2.28
C GLN A 15 -9.05 -1.09 -2.42
N GLU A 16 -8.02 -1.93 -2.34
CA GLU A 16 -6.60 -1.54 -2.45
C GLU A 16 -6.32 -0.69 -3.69
N GLY A 17 -6.86 -1.07 -4.85
CA GLY A 17 -6.69 -0.31 -6.10
C GLY A 17 -7.37 1.06 -6.09
N MET A 18 -8.51 1.19 -5.40
CA MET A 18 -9.18 2.48 -5.22
C MET A 18 -8.42 3.36 -4.24
N ALA A 19 -7.95 2.79 -3.13
CA ALA A 19 -7.11 3.48 -2.16
C ALA A 19 -5.83 4.00 -2.81
N GLU A 20 -5.15 3.15 -3.60
CA GLU A 20 -3.96 3.52 -4.37
C GLU A 20 -4.25 4.68 -5.32
N LEU A 21 -5.31 4.58 -6.14
CA LEU A 21 -5.66 5.63 -7.11
C LEU A 21 -5.91 6.97 -6.41
N ASN A 22 -6.67 6.98 -5.33
CA ASN A 22 -7.02 8.21 -4.61
C ASN A 22 -5.81 8.85 -3.94
N LEU A 23 -4.97 8.04 -3.30
CA LEU A 23 -3.75 8.53 -2.65
C LEU A 23 -2.72 9.03 -3.68
N ARG A 24 -2.57 8.35 -4.83
CA ARG A 24 -1.71 8.84 -5.93
C ARG A 24 -2.18 10.20 -6.46
N ARG A 25 -3.49 10.44 -6.54
CA ARG A 25 -4.06 11.75 -6.91
C ARG A 25 -3.75 12.85 -5.90
N LEU A 26 -3.55 12.49 -4.63
CA LEU A 26 -3.13 13.41 -3.58
C LEU A 26 -1.61 13.65 -3.55
N GLY A 27 -0.86 13.08 -4.51
CA GLY A 27 0.60 13.20 -4.58
C GLY A 27 1.35 12.29 -3.61
N VAL A 28 0.66 11.31 -3.01
CA VAL A 28 1.29 10.36 -2.07
C VAL A 28 1.98 9.26 -2.86
N GLU A 29 3.23 8.97 -2.48
CA GLU A 29 3.98 7.85 -3.04
C GLU A 29 3.49 6.54 -2.42
N ILE A 30 3.23 5.53 -3.27
CA ILE A 30 2.58 4.27 -2.87
C ILE A 30 3.26 3.10 -3.55
N PHE A 31 3.43 2.03 -2.76
CA PHE A 31 3.87 0.74 -3.23
C PHE A 31 2.87 -0.36 -2.79
N CYS A 32 2.27 -1.05 -3.76
CA CYS A 32 1.38 -2.19 -3.51
C CYS A 32 1.99 -3.44 -4.19
N PRO A 33 2.45 -4.43 -3.42
CA PRO A 33 3.11 -5.62 -3.97
C PRO A 33 2.10 -6.55 -4.63
N ARG A 34 2.01 -6.50 -5.96
CA ARG A 34 1.15 -7.35 -6.79
C ARG A 34 2.00 -8.31 -7.61
N LEU A 35 1.69 -9.60 -7.58
CA LEU A 35 2.34 -10.60 -8.44
C LEU A 35 1.92 -10.38 -9.90
N ARG A 36 2.91 -10.24 -10.79
CA ARG A 36 2.70 -10.19 -12.24
C ARG A 36 2.51 -11.61 -12.78
N GLY A 37 1.33 -12.22 -12.67
CA GLY A 37 1.21 -13.58 -13.22
C GLY A 37 -0.15 -14.25 -13.24
N VAL A 38 -1.18 -13.73 -12.58
CA VAL A 38 -2.46 -14.43 -12.57
C VAL A 38 -3.25 -14.10 -13.83
N LYS A 39 -3.17 -15.00 -14.83
CA LYS A 39 -4.09 -15.00 -15.97
C LYS A 39 -5.53 -14.97 -15.43
N PRO A 40 -6.39 -14.05 -15.89
CA PRO A 40 -7.79 -14.02 -15.48
C PRO A 40 -8.46 -15.35 -15.88
N THR A 41 -8.84 -16.15 -14.90
CA THR A 41 -9.66 -17.36 -15.11
C THR A 41 -11.14 -17.00 -15.00
N PRO A 42 -12.05 -17.62 -15.77
CA PRO A 42 -13.47 -17.23 -15.83
C PRO A 42 -14.24 -17.33 -14.49
N ARG A 43 -13.68 -18.02 -13.48
CA ARG A 43 -14.23 -18.11 -12.12
C ARG A 43 -13.76 -17.00 -11.17
N LYS A 44 -12.66 -16.30 -11.49
CA LYS A 44 -12.14 -15.16 -10.73
C LYS A 44 -12.40 -13.90 -11.55
N THR A 45 -13.25 -13.00 -11.03
CA THR A 45 -13.51 -11.68 -11.60
C THR A 45 -12.22 -11.08 -12.16
N GLN A 46 -12.26 -10.76 -13.44
CA GLN A 46 -11.12 -10.29 -14.23
C GLN A 46 -10.33 -9.18 -13.52
N GLY A 47 -8.99 -9.29 -13.56
CA GLY A 47 -8.10 -8.14 -13.36
C GLY A 47 -7.48 -7.92 -11.98
N LYS A 48 -7.78 -8.74 -10.96
CA LYS A 48 -7.05 -8.66 -9.68
C LYS A 48 -5.90 -9.65 -9.68
N GLY A 49 -4.72 -9.19 -10.11
CA GLY A 49 -3.47 -9.91 -9.83
C GLY A 49 -3.41 -10.28 -8.34
N GLU A 50 -2.91 -11.46 -8.01
CA GLU A 50 -2.79 -11.86 -6.61
C GLU A 50 -1.81 -10.91 -5.91
N VAL A 51 -2.34 -10.17 -4.93
CA VAL A 51 -1.55 -9.31 -4.07
C VAL A 51 -0.85 -10.20 -3.06
N LEU A 52 0.46 -10.01 -2.86
CA LEU A 52 1.22 -10.79 -1.87
C LEU A 52 0.64 -10.65 -0.46
N PHE A 53 0.08 -9.47 -0.17
CA PHE A 53 -0.56 -9.15 1.10
C PHE A 53 -1.94 -8.53 0.82
N PRO A 54 -3.01 -9.34 0.68
CA PRO A 54 -4.35 -8.83 0.44
C PRO A 54 -4.76 -7.83 1.53
N GLY A 55 -5.27 -6.68 1.12
CA GLY A 55 -5.62 -5.57 2.01
C GLY A 55 -4.46 -4.69 2.47
N TYR A 56 -3.20 -5.00 2.15
CA TYR A 56 -2.06 -4.21 2.64
C TYR A 56 -1.28 -3.54 1.51
N PHE A 57 -0.84 -2.31 1.78
CA PHE A 57 0.04 -1.56 0.88
C PHE A 57 0.89 -0.57 1.69
N PHE A 58 1.96 -0.08 1.07
CA PHE A 58 2.90 0.83 1.69
C PHE A 58 2.73 2.24 1.12
N VAL A 59 2.86 3.26 1.96
CA VAL A 59 2.83 4.67 1.55
C VAL A 59 4.02 5.41 2.14
N ARG A 60 4.62 6.31 1.35
CA ARG A 60 5.68 7.20 1.84
C ARG A 60 5.08 8.56 2.12
N VAL A 61 5.07 8.97 3.38
CA VAL A 61 4.47 10.23 3.81
C VAL A 61 5.18 10.79 5.02
N ASP A 62 5.09 12.11 5.20
CA ASP A 62 5.42 12.74 6.46
C ASP A 62 4.19 12.69 7.39
N MET A 63 4.26 11.92 8.48
CA MET A 63 3.14 11.75 9.42
C MET A 63 2.78 13.03 10.18
N THR A 64 3.67 14.02 10.23
CA THR A 64 3.36 15.30 10.89
C THR A 64 2.39 16.14 10.07
N THR A 65 2.54 16.12 8.74
CA THR A 65 1.77 16.96 7.81
C THR A 65 0.70 16.19 7.03
N GLU A 66 0.92 14.90 6.75
CA GLU A 66 0.14 14.15 5.77
C GLU A 66 -0.67 12.99 6.36
N TYR A 67 -0.58 12.77 7.67
CA TYR A 67 -1.35 11.72 8.35
C TYR A 67 -2.85 11.76 8.05
N ARG A 68 -3.43 12.96 8.02
CA ARG A 68 -4.85 13.16 7.68
C ARG A 68 -5.13 12.79 6.22
N LYS A 69 -4.26 13.14 5.28
CA LYS A 69 -4.42 12.78 3.86
C LYS A 69 -4.53 11.27 3.69
N VAL A 70 -3.69 10.51 4.38
CA VAL A 70 -3.69 9.04 4.31
C VAL A 70 -4.90 8.44 5.02
N THR A 71 -5.18 8.86 6.25
CA THR A 71 -6.23 8.25 7.07
C THR A 71 -7.64 8.48 6.51
N TYR A 72 -7.87 9.64 5.88
CA TYR A 72 -9.17 10.00 5.29
C TYR A 72 -9.28 9.66 3.80
N ALA A 73 -8.25 9.10 3.18
CA ALA A 73 -8.33 8.70 1.78
C ALA A 73 -9.36 7.57 1.58
N HIS A 74 -10.16 7.70 0.54
CA HIS A 74 -11.20 6.73 0.24
C HIS A 74 -10.60 5.36 -0.13
N GLY A 75 -10.95 4.34 0.62
CA GLY A 75 -10.42 2.98 0.49
C GLY A 75 -9.38 2.60 1.55
N VAL A 76 -8.92 3.57 2.36
CA VAL A 76 -8.08 3.30 3.54
C VAL A 76 -8.97 2.89 4.72
N LEU A 77 -8.56 1.83 5.43
CA LEU A 77 -9.17 1.46 6.70
C LEU A 77 -8.41 2.08 7.87
N ARG A 78 -7.08 1.88 7.91
CA ARG A 78 -6.20 2.45 8.94
C ARG A 78 -4.73 2.34 8.58
N VAL A 79 -3.92 3.18 9.20
CA VAL A 79 -2.46 2.97 9.31
C VAL A 79 -2.22 1.81 10.27
N VAL A 80 -1.40 0.84 9.88
CA VAL A 80 -1.00 -0.28 10.75
C VAL A 80 -0.09 0.25 11.86
N LYS A 81 -0.29 -0.26 13.07
CA LYS A 81 0.44 0.13 14.26
C LYS A 81 1.02 -1.09 14.95
N PHE A 82 2.22 -0.96 15.50
CA PHE A 82 2.80 -1.91 16.45
C PHE A 82 2.68 -1.28 17.84
N GLY A 83 1.77 -1.80 18.66
CA GLY A 83 1.38 -1.15 19.91
C GLY A 83 0.75 0.22 19.67
N ALA A 84 1.34 1.26 20.24
CA ALA A 84 0.84 2.64 20.12
C ALA A 84 1.37 3.37 18.86
N ALA A 85 2.48 2.92 18.27
CA ALA A 85 3.19 3.63 17.21
C ALA A 85 2.82 3.11 15.80
N PRO A 86 2.71 4.01 14.80
CA PRO A 86 2.62 3.60 13.39
C PRO A 86 3.79 2.69 12.99
N ALA A 87 3.48 1.66 12.22
CA ALA A 87 4.48 0.76 11.66
C ALA A 87 5.30 1.50 10.60
N VAL A 88 6.53 1.89 10.97
CA VAL A 88 7.53 2.42 10.04
C VAL A 88 8.20 1.26 9.33
N VAL A 89 8.39 1.39 8.03
CA VAL A 89 9.10 0.44 7.18
C VAL A 89 10.32 1.14 6.61
N GLU A 90 11.46 0.48 6.64
CA GLU A 90 12.71 1.01 6.08
C GLU A 90 12.71 0.89 4.55
N ASP A 91 13.43 1.78 3.87
CA ASP A 91 13.52 1.79 2.39
C ASP A 91 14.08 0.45 1.88
N GLU A 92 15.06 -0.13 2.58
CA GLU A 92 15.68 -1.42 2.26
C GLU A 92 14.67 -2.57 2.26
N ILE A 93 13.70 -2.54 3.18
CA ILE A 93 12.64 -3.55 3.23
C ILE A 93 11.72 -3.40 2.03
N ILE A 94 11.32 -2.17 1.68
CA ILE A 94 10.49 -1.91 0.51
C ILE A 94 11.18 -2.39 -0.76
N ASP A 95 12.47 -2.09 -0.90
CA ASP A 95 13.25 -2.49 -2.06
C ASP A 95 13.43 -4.01 -2.14
N SER A 96 13.68 -4.69 -1.03
CA SER A 96 13.70 -6.16 -0.99
C SER A 96 12.37 -6.80 -1.41
N ILE A 97 11.23 -6.17 -1.06
CA ILE A 97 9.90 -6.64 -1.47
C ILE A 97 9.71 -6.40 -2.97
N LYS A 98 10.13 -5.25 -3.50
CA LYS A 98 10.09 -4.95 -4.95
C LYS A 98 10.87 -5.99 -5.76
N GLU A 99 12.08 -6.35 -5.32
CA GLU A 99 12.91 -7.37 -5.96
C GLU A 99 12.21 -8.74 -6.00
N ARG A 100 11.63 -9.16 -4.87
CA ARG A 100 10.87 -10.42 -4.79
C ARG A 100 9.63 -10.43 -5.68
N VAL A 101 8.93 -9.30 -5.80
CA VAL A 101 7.77 -9.15 -6.70
C VAL A 101 8.19 -9.20 -8.17
N HIS A 102 9.38 -8.69 -8.51
CA HIS A 102 9.90 -8.73 -9.88
C HIS A 102 10.37 -10.12 -10.30
N ASN A 103 10.95 -10.88 -9.38
CA ASN A 103 11.53 -12.20 -9.64
C ASN A 103 10.52 -13.37 -9.53
N GLY A 104 9.24 -13.09 -9.33
CA GLY A 104 8.16 -14.08 -9.14
C GLY A 104 7.16 -14.15 -10.28
#